data_AF-A0A972KPU6-F1
#
_entry.id   AF-A0A972KPU6-F1
#
_cell.length_a   1.000
_cell.length_b   1.000
_cell.length_c   1.000
_cell.angle_alpha   90.00
_cell.angle_beta   90.00
_cell.angle_gamma   90.00
#
_symmetry.space_group_name_H-M   'P 1'
#
loop_
_entity.id
_entity.type
_entity.pdbx_description
1 polymer ?
#
loop_
_entity_poly.entity_id
_entity_poly.type
_entity_poly.pdbx_seq_one_letter_code
_entity_poly.pdbx_strand_id
1 'polypeptide(L)'
;MRNLLVCKLSRYMISVGVENVVEVTRIVAAEKAPGLPSGVVGLCSYDTDVVFVVDLHSMLNVPEETYGPSARMLIVQVDEMYVGIMVDAVLNIFSDAEMDSRNIER
;
A
#
# COMPACT_ATOMS: atom_id res chain seq x y z
N MET A 1 17.25 3.56 12.97
CA MET A 1 17.03 4.25 11.70
C MET A 1 16.07 3.40 10.91
N ARG A 2 14.89 3.91 10.59
CA ARG A 2 13.82 3.17 9.91
C ARG A 2 13.62 3.80 8.53
N ASN A 3 13.41 2.94 7.53
CA ASN A 3 13.22 3.35 6.16
C ASN A 3 11.74 3.25 5.81
N LEU A 4 11.22 4.25 5.12
CA LEU A 4 9.83 4.39 4.74
C LEU A 4 9.72 4.37 3.21
N LEU A 5 8.93 3.45 2.68
CA LEU A 5 8.51 3.46 1.28
C LEU A 5 7.38 4.49 1.12
N VAL A 6 7.64 5.55 0.36
CA VAL A 6 6.66 6.61 0.12
C VAL A 6 5.90 6.34 -1.16
N CYS A 7 4.58 6.40 -1.05
CA CYS A 7 3.64 6.12 -2.12
C CYS A 7 2.67 7.28 -2.32
N LYS A 8 2.17 7.44 -3.55
CA LYS A 8 1.14 8.39 -3.91
C LYS A 8 -0.24 7.75 -3.82
N LEU A 9 -1.21 8.51 -3.29
CA LEU A 9 -2.63 8.19 -3.31
C LEU A 9 -3.43 9.49 -3.58
N SER A 10 -3.85 9.69 -4.83
CA SER A 10 -4.35 10.97 -5.34
C SER A 10 -3.40 12.14 -4.98
N ARG A 11 -3.89 13.12 -4.22
CA ARG A 11 -3.10 14.26 -3.72
C ARG A 11 -2.30 13.97 -2.45
N TYR A 12 -2.45 12.79 -1.86
CA TYR A 12 -1.82 12.42 -0.61
C TYR A 12 -0.54 11.62 -0.86
N MET A 13 0.39 11.74 0.09
CA MET A 13 1.52 10.84 0.22
C MET A 13 1.30 10.01 1.47
N ILE A 14 1.42 8.70 1.32
CA ILE A 14 1.43 7.76 2.42
C ILE A 14 2.80 7.10 2.51
N SER A 15 3.09 6.50 3.65
CA SER A 15 4.33 5.76 3.83
C SER A 15 4.08 4.44 4.53
N VAL A 16 4.85 3.45 4.13
CA VAL A 16 4.87 2.11 4.75
C VAL A 16 6.30 1.83 5.18
N GLY A 17 6.49 1.28 6.37
CA GLY A 17 7.81 0.83 6.81
C GLY A 17 8.36 -0.21 5.84
N VAL A 18 9.54 0.04 5.29
CA VAL A 18 10.19 -0.88 4.34
C VAL A 18 10.38 -2.26 4.94
N GLU A 19 10.58 -2.34 6.26
CA GLU A 19 10.67 -3.59 7.01
C GLU A 19 9.42 -4.48 6.90
N ASN A 20 8.25 -3.91 6.59
CA ASN A 20 6.99 -4.64 6.44
C ASN A 20 6.64 -4.90 4.96
N VAL A 21 7.37 -4.30 4.01
CA VAL A 21 7.10 -4.47 2.58
C VAL A 21 7.84 -5.72 2.10
N VAL A 22 7.07 -6.73 1.73
CA VAL A 22 7.59 -7.97 1.16
C VAL A 22 7.90 -7.77 -0.31
N GLU A 23 6.96 -7.18 -1.06
CA GLU A 23 7.10 -6.97 -2.49
C GLU A 23 6.31 -5.77 -3.00
N VAL A 24 6.81 -5.14 -4.07
CA VAL A 24 6.09 -4.13 -4.85
C VAL A 24 5.75 -4.73 -6.21
N THR A 25 4.48 -5.03 -6.44
CA THR A 25 4.01 -5.73 -7.65
C THR A 25 3.12 -4.82 -8.50
N ARG A 26 2.84 -5.25 -9.73
CA ARG A 26 1.71 -4.68 -10.48
C ARG A 26 0.40 -5.10 -9.80
N ILE A 27 -0.63 -4.28 -9.92
CA ILE A 27 -1.97 -4.65 -9.46
C ILE A 27 -2.42 -5.92 -10.20
N VAL A 28 -2.79 -6.94 -9.43
CA VAL A 28 -3.38 -8.18 -9.92
C VAL A 28 -4.88 -8.16 -9.65
N ALA A 29 -5.64 -8.97 -10.38
CA ALA A 29 -7.07 -9.10 -10.14
C ALA A 29 -7.31 -9.70 -8.74
N ALA A 30 -8.21 -9.07 -7.98
CA ALA A 30 -8.68 -9.57 -6.69
C ALA A 30 -10.05 -10.22 -6.85
N GLU A 31 -10.18 -11.46 -6.38
CA GLU A 31 -11.44 -12.21 -6.40
C GLU A 31 -12.34 -11.76 -5.25
N LYS A 32 -13.60 -11.41 -5.55
CA LYS A 32 -14.57 -11.05 -4.53
C LYS A 32 -15.03 -12.29 -3.77
N ALA A 33 -15.08 -12.20 -2.45
CA ALA A 33 -15.58 -13.24 -1.57
C ALA A 33 -16.66 -12.70 -0.62
N PRO A 34 -17.63 -13.53 -0.19
CA PRO A 34 -18.60 -13.13 0.83
C PRO A 34 -17.92 -12.97 2.19
N GLY A 35 -18.40 -12.01 3.00
CA GLY A 35 -17.94 -11.84 4.39
C GLY A 35 -16.57 -11.16 4.54
N LEU A 36 -16.05 -10.52 3.50
CA LEU A 36 -14.80 -9.78 3.59
C LEU A 36 -14.91 -8.58 4.54
N PRO A 37 -13.84 -8.25 5.28
CA PRO A 37 -13.78 -7.05 6.10
C PRO A 37 -14.05 -5.77 5.29
N SER A 38 -14.56 -4.74 5.95
CA SER A 38 -14.75 -3.42 5.31
C SER A 38 -13.42 -2.87 4.79
N GLY A 39 -13.42 -2.30 3.59
CA GLY A 39 -12.22 -1.78 2.92
C GLY A 39 -11.42 -2.83 2.12
N VAL A 40 -11.77 -4.11 2.23
CA VAL A 40 -11.19 -5.17 1.39
C VAL A 40 -12.00 -5.31 0.10
N VAL A 41 -11.32 -5.23 -1.04
CA VAL A 41 -11.95 -5.34 -2.38
C VAL A 41 -11.98 -6.77 -2.92
N GLY A 42 -11.14 -7.65 -2.37
CA GLY A 42 -11.09 -9.06 -2.73
C GLY A 42 -9.90 -9.78 -2.12
N LEU A 43 -9.65 -10.98 -2.62
CA LEU A 43 -8.54 -11.85 -2.25
C LEU A 43 -7.68 -12.11 -3.49
N CYS A 44 -6.38 -12.27 -3.31
CA CYS A 44 -5.50 -12.82 -4.34
C CYS A 44 -4.52 -13.82 -3.73
N SER A 45 -3.86 -14.59 -4.58
CA SER A 45 -2.79 -15.48 -4.17
C SER A 45 -1.43 -14.79 -4.29
N TYR A 46 -0.59 -14.99 -3.28
CA TYR A 46 0.83 -14.67 -3.31
C TYR A 46 1.59 -15.89 -2.83
N ASP A 47 2.42 -16.48 -3.69
CA ASP A 47 3.00 -17.81 -3.48
C ASP A 47 1.96 -18.84 -3.01
N THR A 48 2.09 -19.36 -1.79
CA THR A 48 1.16 -20.33 -1.19
C THR A 48 0.13 -19.69 -0.27
N ASP A 49 0.19 -18.38 -0.10
CA ASP A 49 -0.59 -17.63 0.87
C ASP A 49 -1.74 -16.86 0.24
N VAL A 50 -2.79 -16.66 1.04
CA VAL A 50 -3.94 -15.82 0.68
C VAL A 50 -3.67 -14.41 1.14
N VAL A 51 -3.84 -13.45 0.23
CA VAL A 51 -3.64 -12.03 0.48
C VAL A 51 -4.97 -11.30 0.44
N PHE A 52 -5.26 -10.53 1.49
CA PHE A 52 -6.38 -9.58 1.48
C PHE A 52 -6.00 -8.35 0.67
N VAL A 53 -6.75 -8.04 -0.39
CA VAL A 53 -6.48 -6.87 -1.22
C VAL A 53 -7.32 -5.70 -0.73
N VAL A 54 -6.66 -4.63 -0.35
CA VAL A 54 -7.22 -3.38 0.17
C VAL A 54 -7.02 -2.29 -0.86
N ASP A 55 -8.11 -1.60 -1.19
CA ASP A 55 -8.07 -0.37 -1.95
C ASP A 55 -8.12 0.84 -1.00
N LEU A 56 -7.02 1.58 -0.90
CA LEU A 56 -6.98 2.74 -0.02
C LEU A 56 -7.83 3.91 -0.53
N HIS A 57 -8.13 4.01 -1.82
CA HIS A 57 -9.08 5.01 -2.31
C HIS A 57 -10.46 4.77 -1.70
N SER A 58 -10.98 3.55 -1.86
CA SER A 58 -12.25 3.12 -1.26
C SER A 58 -12.24 3.21 0.26
N MET A 59 -11.20 2.67 0.91
CA MET A 59 -11.13 2.60 2.37
C MET A 59 -11.06 3.98 3.04
N LEU A 60 -10.38 4.95 2.43
CA LEU A 60 -10.20 6.30 2.98
C LEU A 60 -11.16 7.33 2.39
N ASN A 61 -12.12 6.91 1.55
CA ASN A 61 -13.02 7.79 0.80
C ASN A 61 -12.26 8.88 0.00
N VAL A 62 -11.10 8.53 -0.55
CA VAL A 62 -10.35 9.39 -1.47
C VAL A 62 -10.89 9.15 -2.87
N PRO A 63 -11.32 10.20 -3.61
CA PRO A 63 -11.89 10.04 -4.95
C PRO A 63 -11.02 9.13 -5.80
N GLU A 64 -11.64 8.08 -6.32
CA GLU A 64 -10.98 7.02 -7.06
C GLU A 64 -10.59 7.54 -8.45
N GLU A 65 -9.29 7.60 -8.73
CA GLU A 65 -8.81 7.68 -10.09
C GLU A 65 -8.65 6.26 -10.61
N THR A 66 -9.00 6.00 -11.87
CA THR A 66 -8.71 4.70 -12.48
C THR A 66 -7.20 4.43 -12.37
N TYR A 67 -6.82 3.34 -11.70
CA TYR A 67 -5.41 2.98 -11.53
C TYR A 67 -4.67 2.98 -12.87
N GLY A 68 -3.68 3.87 -12.98
CA GLY A 68 -2.87 4.04 -14.18
C GLY A 68 -1.67 3.08 -14.25
N PRO A 69 -0.81 3.20 -15.29
CA PRO A 69 0.35 2.31 -15.49
C PRO A 69 1.40 2.35 -14.36
N SER A 70 1.43 3.45 -13.60
CA SER A 70 2.30 3.61 -12.43
C SER A 70 1.77 2.93 -11.17
N ALA A 71 0.50 2.50 -11.18
CA ALA A 71 -0.13 1.90 -10.02
C ALA A 71 0.54 0.58 -9.64
N ARG A 72 0.68 0.38 -8.33
CA ARG A 72 1.34 -0.80 -7.77
C ARG A 72 0.48 -1.35 -6.63
N MET A 73 0.66 -2.62 -6.36
CA MET A 73 0.18 -3.26 -5.14
C MET A 73 1.40 -3.56 -4.27
N LEU A 74 1.37 -3.08 -3.03
CA LEU A 74 2.35 -3.45 -2.02
C LEU A 74 1.88 -4.73 -1.36
N ILE A 75 2.67 -5.80 -1.42
CA ILE A 75 2.48 -6.94 -0.52
C ILE A 75 3.19 -6.59 0.77
N VAL A 76 2.41 -6.40 1.83
CA VAL A 76 2.93 -6.09 3.17
C VAL A 76 2.63 -7.24 4.11
N GLN A 77 3.56 -7.52 5.01
CA GLN A 77 3.34 -8.48 6.09
C GLN A 77 3.04 -7.73 7.38
N VAL A 78 1.93 -8.08 8.01
CA VAL A 78 1.56 -7.61 9.35
C VAL A 78 1.22 -8.84 10.18
N ASP A 79 2.01 -9.04 11.24
CA ASP A 79 2.02 -10.29 12.02
C ASP A 79 2.22 -11.51 11.11
N GLU A 80 1.29 -12.47 11.11
CA GLU A 80 1.33 -13.68 10.29
C GLU A 80 0.50 -13.56 9.00
N MET A 81 0.03 -12.35 8.65
CA MET A 81 -0.85 -12.12 7.50
C MET A 81 -0.19 -11.26 6.42
N TYR A 82 -0.50 -11.59 5.17
CA TYR A 82 -0.17 -10.75 4.02
C TYR A 82 -1.38 -9.90 3.60
N VAL A 83 -1.11 -8.62 3.35
CA VAL A 83 -2.09 -7.65 2.87
C VAL A 83 -1.55 -6.99 1.60
N GLY A 84 -2.37 -6.96 0.56
CA GLY A 84 -2.10 -6.30 -0.70
C GLY A 84 -2.69 -4.89 -0.65
N ILE A 85 -1.86 -3.86 -0.69
CA ILE A 85 -2.31 -2.46 -0.62
C ILE A 85 -2.12 -1.81 -1.98
N MET A 86 -3.21 -1.40 -2.62
CA MET A 86 -3.14 -0.69 -3.90
C MET A 86 -2.83 0.80 -3.72
N VAL A 87 -1.92 1.32 -4.55
CA VAL A 87 -1.46 2.72 -4.55
C VAL A 87 -1.24 3.22 -5.99
N ASP A 88 -1.34 4.53 -6.20
CA ASP A 88 -1.19 5.14 -7.55
C ASP A 88 0.23 5.07 -8.09
N ALA A 89 1.21 5.17 -7.19
CA ALA A 89 2.63 5.08 -7.53
C ALA A 89 3.47 4.84 -6.28
N VAL A 90 4.58 4.14 -6.46
CA VAL A 90 5.70 4.13 -5.51
C VAL A 90 6.68 5.22 -5.93
N LEU A 91 7.07 6.08 -5.00
CA LEU A 91 7.86 7.29 -5.29
C LEU A 91 9.33 7.12 -4.92
N ASN A 92 9.62 6.91 -3.63
CA ASN A 92 10.99 6.81 -3.13
C ASN A 92 11.03 6.16 -1.74
N ILE A 93 12.23 5.86 -1.24
CA ILE A 93 12.47 5.46 0.14
C ILE A 93 13.09 6.65 0.90
N PHE A 94 12.59 6.92 2.11
CA PHE A 94 13.15 7.93 3.01
C PHE A 94 13.58 7.29 4.32
N SER A 95 14.67 7.75 4.91
CA SER A 95 15.00 7.41 6.29
C SER A 95 14.33 8.39 7.26
N ASP A 96 13.84 7.91 8.40
CA ASP A 96 13.20 8.78 9.42
C ASP A 96 14.13 9.91 9.90
N ALA A 97 15.46 9.72 9.81
CA ALA A 97 16.46 10.75 10.12
C ALA A 97 16.37 11.99 9.17
N GLU A 98 15.92 11.79 7.94
CA GLU A 98 15.73 12.84 6.94
C GLU A 98 14.37 13.55 7.07
N MET A 99 13.40 12.95 7.77
CA MET A 99 12.08 13.54 8.00
C MET A 99 12.08 14.50 9.19
N ASP A 100 12.76 14.17 10.29
CA ASP A 100 12.89 15.09 11.45
C ASP A 100 13.56 16.41 11.06
N SER A 101 14.53 16.36 10.14
CA SER A 101 15.28 17.54 9.69
C SER A 101 14.41 18.55 8.91
N ARG A 102 13.27 18.13 8.34
CA ARG A 102 12.36 19.01 7.57
C ARG A 102 11.23 19.62 8.40
N ASN A 103 11.04 19.19 9.65
CA ASN A 103 10.04 19.74 10.57
C ASN A 103 10.59 20.86 11.48
N ILE A 104 11.88 21.23 11.36
CA ILE A 104 12.51 22.30 12.14
C ILE A 104 12.47 23.66 11.41
N GLU A 105 12.08 23.70 10.13
CA GLU A 105 11.95 24.93 9.34
C GLU A 105 10.49 25.26 8.99
N ARG A 106 9.64 25.43 10.01
CA ARG A 106 8.41 26.23 9.92
C ARG A 106 8.14 27.00 11.20
#